data_AF-D5EC74-F1
#
_entry.id   AF-D5EC74-F1
#
_cell.length_a   1.000
_cell.length_b   1.000
_cell.length_c   1.000
_cell.angle_alpha   90.00
_cell.angle_beta   90.00
_cell.angle_gamma   90.00
#
_symmetry.space_group_name_H-M   'P 1'
#
loop_
_entity.id
_entity.type
_entity.pdbx_description
1 polymer ?
#
loop_
_entity_poly.entity_id
_entity_poly.type
_entity_poly.pdbx_seq_one_letter_code
_entity_poly.pdbx_strand_id
1 'polypeptide(L)'
;MKKYKFFWMISLSSLFFILLCSGVWANSWDDLVRFYDLDKRMTYEARILRQKLLQEAYNISSEELWRSLRQDLTPRQKAANSLLLIERLCSGNLQNWEEVKGFWYPGLMPKPLALIEGFYFSLWSLSELPDEASPWLAFTLIKDLRSSSRGKLYFLEMAPHEYGVILKQLKARGVPLPDNWFDFEERGSLPLIRSFRGRIGYDSVLFKNMVFLNNAGQPASNGYYAWDRDRGYVYQVSTSNRRRIFIIWD
;
A
#
# COMPACT_ATOMS: atom_id res chain seq x y z
N MET A 1 47.89 9.08 -52.83
CA MET A 1 47.18 7.85 -52.39
C MET A 1 46.89 7.74 -50.88
N LYS A 2 47.47 8.53 -49.97
CA LYS A 2 47.21 8.41 -48.50
C LYS A 2 45.90 9.06 -47.99
N LYS A 3 45.37 10.10 -48.66
CA LYS A 3 44.17 10.84 -48.20
C LYS A 3 42.84 10.07 -48.36
N TYR A 4 42.72 9.20 -49.37
CA TYR A 4 41.50 8.41 -49.61
C TYR A 4 41.31 7.25 -48.62
N LYS A 5 42.40 6.70 -48.07
CA LYS A 5 42.32 5.63 -47.04
C LYS A 5 41.81 6.13 -45.69
N PHE A 6 42.09 7.39 -45.34
CA PHE A 6 41.66 7.99 -44.08
C PHE A 6 40.15 8.32 -44.08
N PHE A 7 39.63 8.80 -45.23
CA PHE A 7 38.20 9.06 -45.40
C PHE A 7 37.34 7.79 -45.37
N TRP A 8 37.85 6.68 -45.93
CA TRP A 8 37.16 5.38 -45.87
C TRP A 8 37.11 4.79 -44.46
N MET A 9 38.17 4.96 -43.64
CA MET A 9 38.15 4.47 -42.25
C MET A 9 37.19 5.25 -41.35
N ILE A 10 37.07 6.57 -41.53
CA ILE A 10 36.12 7.40 -40.76
C ILE A 10 34.67 7.08 -41.15
N SER A 11 34.41 6.82 -42.44
CA SER A 11 33.08 6.40 -42.91
C SER A 11 32.68 5.02 -42.36
N LEU A 12 33.60 4.05 -42.35
CA LEU A 12 33.35 2.72 -41.80
C LEU A 12 33.12 2.74 -40.28
N SER A 13 33.87 3.54 -39.53
CA SER A 13 33.69 3.66 -38.07
C SER A 13 32.38 4.34 -37.70
N SER A 14 31.93 5.30 -38.51
CA SER A 14 30.66 6.02 -38.30
C SER A 14 29.45 5.12 -38.57
N LEU A 15 29.50 4.30 -39.63
CA LEU A 15 28.46 3.31 -39.93
C LEU A 15 28.39 2.20 -38.87
N PHE A 16 29.54 1.78 -38.33
CA PHE A 16 29.60 0.80 -37.24
C PHE A 16 29.03 1.34 -35.92
N PHE A 17 29.25 2.63 -35.61
CA PHE A 17 28.69 3.28 -34.41
C PHE A 17 27.17 3.50 -34.52
N ILE A 18 26.65 3.80 -35.72
CA ILE A 18 25.21 3.94 -35.96
C ILE A 18 24.50 2.58 -35.85
N LEU A 19 25.10 1.50 -36.37
CA LEU A 19 24.57 0.13 -36.26
C LEU A 19 24.59 -0.40 -34.81
N LEU A 20 25.63 -0.08 -34.03
CA LEU A 20 25.72 -0.47 -32.62
C LEU A 20 24.72 0.31 -31.73
N CYS A 21 24.53 1.61 -31.98
CA CYS A 21 23.54 2.40 -31.25
C CYS A 21 22.10 2.05 -31.64
N SER A 22 21.83 1.71 -32.91
CA SER A 22 20.47 1.32 -33.32
C SER A 22 19.99 0.03 -32.66
N GLY A 23 20.87 -0.94 -32.42
CA GLY A 23 20.49 -2.20 -31.76
C GLY A 23 20.13 -2.04 -30.28
N VAL A 24 20.87 -1.21 -29.55
CA VAL A 24 20.60 -0.95 -28.11
C VAL A 24 19.34 -0.11 -27.92
N TRP A 25 19.13 0.91 -28.77
CA TRP A 25 17.93 1.73 -28.71
C TRP A 25 16.68 1.00 -29.22
N ALA A 26 16.78 0.21 -30.30
CA ALA A 26 15.67 -0.62 -30.78
C ALA A 26 15.22 -1.62 -29.70
N ASN A 27 16.16 -2.30 -29.03
CA ASN A 27 15.84 -3.18 -27.90
C ASN A 27 15.17 -2.39 -26.75
N SER A 28 15.67 -1.21 -26.40
CA SER A 28 15.06 -0.39 -25.34
C SER A 28 13.65 0.10 -25.67
N TRP A 29 13.39 0.46 -26.94
CA TRP A 29 12.06 0.90 -27.38
C TRP A 29 11.10 -0.27 -27.49
N ASP A 30 11.53 -1.40 -28.04
CA ASP A 30 10.73 -2.62 -28.14
C ASP A 30 10.40 -3.18 -26.74
N ASP A 31 11.36 -3.15 -25.81
CA ASP A 31 11.15 -3.55 -24.42
C ASP A 31 10.18 -2.60 -23.70
N LEU A 32 10.28 -1.29 -23.95
CA LEU A 32 9.31 -0.32 -23.44
C LEU A 32 7.91 -0.55 -24.02
N VAL A 33 7.77 -0.73 -25.33
CA VAL A 33 6.47 -1.00 -25.98
C VAL A 33 5.86 -2.30 -25.44
N ARG A 34 6.66 -3.37 -25.34
CA ARG A 34 6.22 -4.64 -24.74
C ARG A 34 5.77 -4.46 -23.29
N PHE A 35 6.48 -3.63 -22.54
CA PHE A 35 6.08 -3.31 -21.17
C PHE A 35 4.74 -2.56 -21.12
N TYR A 36 4.54 -1.55 -21.98
CA TYR A 36 3.28 -0.82 -22.06
C TYR A 36 2.11 -1.72 -22.47
N ASP A 37 2.31 -2.62 -23.43
CA ASP A 37 1.29 -3.58 -23.85
C ASP A 37 0.96 -4.58 -22.74
N LEU A 38 1.99 -5.06 -22.03
CA LEU A 38 1.82 -5.92 -20.86
C LEU A 38 1.07 -5.21 -19.74
N ASP A 39 1.48 -4.00 -19.35
CA ASP A 39 0.83 -3.20 -18.31
C ASP A 39 -0.64 -2.94 -18.65
N LYS A 40 -0.94 -2.56 -19.89
CA LYS A 40 -2.31 -2.32 -20.34
C LYS A 40 -3.16 -3.58 -20.28
N ARG A 41 -2.64 -4.71 -20.79
CA ARG A 41 -3.33 -6.01 -20.75
C ARG A 41 -3.57 -6.46 -19.32
N MET A 42 -2.53 -6.45 -18.49
CA MET A 42 -2.61 -6.96 -17.12
C MET A 42 -3.45 -6.06 -16.22
N THR A 43 -3.47 -4.75 -16.46
CA THR A 43 -4.39 -3.83 -15.78
C THR A 43 -5.85 -4.14 -16.11
N TYR A 44 -6.15 -4.47 -17.38
CA TYR A 44 -7.50 -4.87 -17.78
C TYR A 44 -7.91 -6.20 -17.13
N GLU A 45 -7.05 -7.22 -17.16
CA GLU A 45 -7.28 -8.51 -16.52
C GLU A 45 -7.41 -8.39 -14.99
N ALA A 46 -6.60 -7.54 -14.35
CA ALA A 46 -6.68 -7.25 -12.92
C ALA A 46 -8.04 -6.64 -12.55
N ARG A 47 -8.60 -5.78 -13.41
CA ARG A 47 -9.95 -5.24 -13.22
C ARG A 47 -11.02 -6.31 -13.33
N ILE A 48 -10.90 -7.25 -14.28
CA ILE A 48 -11.83 -8.39 -14.38
C ILE A 48 -11.74 -9.27 -13.14
N LEU A 49 -10.52 -9.63 -12.72
CA LEU A 49 -10.29 -10.42 -11.53
C LEU A 49 -10.88 -9.74 -10.28
N ARG A 50 -10.70 -8.42 -10.13
CA ARG A 50 -11.31 -7.65 -9.05
C ARG A 50 -12.82 -7.83 -9.01
N GLN A 51 -13.50 -7.67 -10.15
CA GLN A 51 -14.97 -7.83 -10.22
C GLN A 51 -15.40 -9.24 -9.84
N LYS A 52 -14.67 -10.25 -10.29
CA LYS A 52 -14.94 -11.65 -9.92
C LYS A 52 -14.79 -11.88 -8.41
N LEU A 53 -13.68 -11.41 -7.82
CA LEU A 53 -13.44 -11.53 -6.38
C LEU A 53 -14.49 -10.77 -5.55
N LEU A 54 -14.95 -9.61 -6.01
CA LEU A 54 -16.01 -8.86 -5.33
C LEU A 54 -17.35 -9.63 -5.31
N GLN A 55 -17.65 -10.42 -6.35
CA GLN A 55 -18.84 -11.29 -6.39
C GLN A 55 -18.71 -12.51 -5.48
N GLU A 56 -17.49 -13.00 -5.25
CA GLU A 56 -17.20 -14.14 -4.37
C GLU A 56 -17.15 -13.75 -2.88
N ALA A 57 -17.10 -12.46 -2.56
CA ALA A 57 -16.98 -11.97 -1.21
C ALA A 57 -18.23 -12.26 -0.36
N TYR A 58 -18.04 -12.47 0.93
CA TYR A 58 -19.17 -12.70 1.84
C TYR A 58 -20.09 -11.48 1.91
N ASN A 59 -21.39 -11.74 1.83
CA ASN A 59 -22.41 -10.70 1.98
C ASN A 59 -22.77 -10.48 3.47
N ILE A 60 -21.80 -9.99 4.23
CA ILE A 60 -21.89 -9.65 5.67
C ILE A 60 -21.47 -8.20 5.88
N SER A 61 -21.65 -7.59 7.06
CA SER A 61 -21.30 -6.17 7.28
C SER A 61 -19.79 -5.88 7.12
N SER A 62 -19.41 -4.61 6.93
CA SER A 62 -17.98 -4.23 6.81
C SER A 62 -17.15 -4.59 8.05
N GLU A 63 -17.74 -4.51 9.24
CA GLU A 63 -17.07 -4.91 10.47
C GLU A 63 -16.85 -6.43 10.52
N GLU A 64 -17.83 -7.21 10.09
CA GLU A 64 -17.71 -8.68 10.01
C GLU A 64 -16.74 -9.11 8.90
N LEU A 65 -16.71 -8.42 7.76
CA LEU A 65 -15.69 -8.62 6.73
C LEU A 65 -14.29 -8.43 7.31
N TRP A 66 -14.05 -7.32 8.01
CA TRP A 66 -12.77 -7.06 8.68
C TRP A 66 -12.42 -8.16 9.70
N ARG A 67 -13.37 -8.58 10.54
CA ARG A 67 -13.16 -9.70 11.48
C ARG A 67 -12.82 -11.01 10.77
N SER A 68 -13.45 -11.28 9.62
CA SER A 68 -13.22 -12.50 8.85
C SER A 68 -11.78 -12.60 8.33
N LEU A 69 -11.08 -11.49 8.09
CA LEU A 69 -9.70 -11.50 7.58
C LEU A 69 -8.70 -12.17 8.53
N ARG A 70 -9.05 -12.23 9.83
CA ARG A 70 -8.26 -12.85 10.90
C ARG A 70 -8.54 -14.34 11.09
N GLN A 71 -9.56 -14.84 10.40
CA GLN A 71 -9.91 -16.26 10.45
C GLN A 71 -9.08 -17.04 9.43
N ASP A 72 -9.10 -18.35 9.58
CA ASP A 72 -8.50 -19.25 8.60
C ASP A 72 -9.41 -19.33 7.37
N LEU A 73 -9.09 -18.52 6.37
CA LEU A 73 -9.78 -18.43 5.08
C LEU A 73 -8.78 -18.77 3.99
N THR A 74 -9.27 -19.37 2.90
CA THR A 74 -8.46 -19.53 1.69
C THR A 74 -7.96 -18.17 1.20
N PRO A 75 -6.78 -18.10 0.57
CA PRO A 75 -6.27 -16.84 0.01
C PRO A 75 -7.29 -16.17 -0.92
N ARG A 76 -8.03 -16.96 -1.72
CA ARG A 76 -9.08 -16.43 -2.60
C ARG A 76 -10.21 -15.75 -1.85
N GLN A 77 -10.74 -16.39 -0.81
CA GLN A 77 -11.81 -15.78 -0.01
C GLN A 77 -11.31 -14.57 0.79
N LYS A 78 -10.08 -14.62 1.31
CA LYS A 78 -9.48 -13.50 2.04
C LYS A 78 -9.24 -12.30 1.11
N ALA A 79 -8.79 -12.53 -0.13
CA ALA A 79 -8.70 -11.50 -1.17
C ALA A 79 -10.09 -10.91 -1.49
N ALA A 80 -11.10 -11.76 -1.70
CA ALA A 80 -12.48 -11.33 -1.96
C ALA A 80 -13.03 -10.44 -0.83
N ASN A 81 -12.98 -10.92 0.42
CA ASN A 81 -13.51 -10.20 1.58
C ASN A 81 -12.76 -8.89 1.84
N SER A 82 -11.44 -8.88 1.68
CA SER A 82 -10.63 -7.67 1.88
C SER A 82 -10.86 -6.63 0.78
N LEU A 83 -10.99 -7.04 -0.48
CA LEU A 83 -11.37 -6.14 -1.57
C LEU A 83 -12.76 -5.54 -1.35
N LEU A 84 -13.75 -6.34 -0.92
CA LEU A 84 -15.09 -5.83 -0.61
C LEU A 84 -15.07 -4.87 0.58
N LEU A 85 -14.19 -5.10 1.57
CA LEU A 85 -14.01 -4.16 2.68
C LEU A 85 -13.50 -2.80 2.18
N ILE A 86 -12.48 -2.80 1.31
CA ILE A 86 -11.95 -1.58 0.67
C ILE A 86 -13.04 -0.89 -0.15
N GLU A 87 -13.80 -1.67 -0.93
CA GLU A 87 -14.92 -1.16 -1.74
C GLU A 87 -15.96 -0.43 -0.88
N ARG A 88 -16.33 -1.00 0.27
CA ARG A 88 -17.37 -0.43 1.13
C ARG A 88 -16.90 0.73 1.99
N LEU A 89 -15.61 0.76 2.36
CA LEU A 89 -15.07 1.81 3.23
C LEU A 89 -14.65 3.04 2.44
N CYS A 90 -14.08 2.88 1.24
CA CYS A 90 -13.55 4.01 0.44
C CYS A 90 -13.88 3.90 -1.05
N SER A 91 -14.97 3.24 -1.42
CA SER A 91 -15.40 3.07 -2.83
C SER A 91 -14.31 2.51 -3.73
N GLY A 92 -13.44 1.67 -3.14
CA GLY A 92 -12.34 1.06 -3.87
C GLY A 92 -11.15 1.97 -4.16
N ASN A 93 -11.22 3.26 -3.80
CA ASN A 93 -10.22 4.28 -4.10
C ASN A 93 -9.37 4.61 -2.86
N LEU A 94 -8.18 4.00 -2.79
CA LEU A 94 -7.27 4.18 -1.66
C LEU A 94 -6.58 5.55 -1.64
N GLN A 95 -6.60 6.32 -2.73
CA GLN A 95 -6.12 7.71 -2.73
C GLN A 95 -6.90 8.56 -1.72
N ASN A 96 -8.19 8.26 -1.57
CA ASN A 96 -9.12 8.97 -0.71
C ASN A 96 -9.34 8.26 0.64
N TRP A 97 -8.38 7.45 1.11
CA TRP A 97 -8.49 6.74 2.39
C TRP A 97 -8.80 7.68 3.58
N GLU A 98 -8.40 8.96 3.48
CA GLU A 98 -8.66 10.01 4.48
C GLU A 98 -10.13 10.47 4.54
N GLU A 99 -10.98 10.00 3.64
CA GLU A 99 -12.43 10.21 3.73
C GLU A 99 -13.08 9.22 4.70
N VAL A 100 -12.43 8.07 4.95
CA VAL A 100 -12.90 7.07 5.90
C VAL A 100 -12.77 7.64 7.31
N LYS A 101 -13.87 7.61 8.06
CA LYS A 101 -13.97 8.22 9.39
C LYS A 101 -14.76 7.36 10.36
N GLY A 102 -14.39 7.47 11.63
CA GLY A 102 -15.15 6.93 12.74
C GLY A 102 -14.67 5.55 13.19
N PHE A 103 -15.46 4.95 14.08
CA PHE A 103 -15.11 3.75 14.81
C PHE A 103 -16.25 2.74 14.74
N TRP A 104 -15.92 1.46 14.81
CA TRP A 104 -16.89 0.42 15.16
C TRP A 104 -16.91 0.20 16.68
N TYR A 105 -18.11 0.12 17.24
CA TYR A 105 -18.37 -0.09 18.66
C TYR A 105 -18.84 -1.52 18.92
N PRO A 106 -18.60 -2.08 20.13
CA PRO A 106 -17.97 -1.45 21.31
C PRO A 106 -16.43 -1.49 21.29
N GLY A 107 -15.81 -2.20 20.35
CA GLY A 107 -14.36 -2.44 20.33
C GLY A 107 -13.48 -1.23 20.06
N LEU A 108 -14.05 -0.05 19.78
CA LEU A 108 -13.36 1.18 19.41
C LEU A 108 -12.33 0.94 18.28
N MET A 109 -12.72 0.15 17.29
CA MET A 109 -11.88 -0.14 16.13
C MET A 109 -11.93 1.05 15.14
N PRO A 110 -10.82 1.76 14.88
CA PRO A 110 -10.79 2.85 13.91
C PRO A 110 -11.02 2.30 12.50
N LYS A 111 -12.08 2.75 11.82
CA LYS A 111 -12.37 2.34 10.44
C LYS A 111 -11.23 2.64 9.45
N PRO A 112 -10.49 3.76 9.56
CA PRO A 112 -9.34 4.00 8.69
C PRO A 112 -8.27 2.92 8.82
N LEU A 113 -7.97 2.48 10.04
CA LEU A 113 -6.98 1.43 10.27
C LEU A 113 -7.52 0.05 9.87
N ALA A 114 -8.83 -0.18 9.98
CA ALA A 114 -9.46 -1.39 9.43
C ALA A 114 -9.38 -1.45 7.89
N LEU A 115 -9.56 -0.31 7.21
CA LEU A 115 -9.36 -0.19 5.77
C LEU A 115 -7.93 -0.58 5.39
N ILE A 116 -6.93 -0.04 6.10
CA ILE A 116 -5.52 -0.34 5.81
C ILE A 116 -5.16 -1.78 6.12
N GLU A 117 -5.73 -2.37 7.18
CA GLU A 117 -5.57 -3.81 7.45
C GLU A 117 -6.20 -4.64 6.31
N GLY A 118 -7.37 -4.22 5.79
CA GLY A 118 -7.98 -4.77 4.58
C GLY A 118 -7.05 -4.69 3.38
N PHE A 119 -6.45 -3.53 3.11
CA PHE A 119 -5.44 -3.35 2.07
C PHE A 119 -4.30 -4.36 2.20
N TYR A 120 -3.68 -4.49 3.37
CA TYR A 120 -2.59 -5.44 3.56
C TYR A 120 -3.00 -6.90 3.36
N PHE A 121 -4.15 -7.30 3.90
CA PHE A 121 -4.67 -8.65 3.66
C PHE A 121 -5.03 -8.89 2.19
N SER A 122 -5.50 -7.88 1.46
CA SER A 122 -5.67 -7.99 0.00
C SER A 122 -4.34 -8.23 -0.67
N LEU A 123 -3.31 -7.43 -0.36
CA LEU A 123 -1.99 -7.59 -0.98
C LEU A 123 -1.40 -8.98 -0.73
N TRP A 124 -1.43 -9.45 0.52
CA TRP A 124 -0.94 -10.77 0.90
C TRP A 124 -1.70 -11.89 0.19
N SER A 125 -3.02 -11.82 0.20
CA SER A 125 -3.84 -12.87 -0.39
C SER A 125 -3.71 -12.91 -1.91
N LEU A 126 -3.60 -11.73 -2.55
CA LEU A 126 -3.39 -11.61 -3.99
C LEU A 126 -2.01 -12.08 -4.44
N SER A 127 -0.95 -11.89 -3.63
CA SER A 127 0.38 -12.39 -3.98
C SER A 127 0.43 -13.93 -4.03
N GLU A 128 -0.45 -14.60 -3.28
CA GLU A 128 -0.57 -16.06 -3.20
C GLU A 128 -1.50 -16.68 -4.27
N LEU A 129 -2.39 -15.92 -4.92
CA LEU A 129 -3.32 -16.51 -5.89
C LEU A 129 -2.61 -16.99 -7.15
N PRO A 130 -3.02 -18.13 -7.74
CA PRO A 130 -2.41 -18.63 -8.97
C PRO A 130 -2.67 -17.74 -10.19
N ASP A 131 -3.73 -16.92 -10.18
CA ASP A 131 -4.11 -16.05 -11.30
C ASP A 131 -2.97 -15.08 -11.68
N GLU A 132 -2.58 -15.02 -12.95
CA GLU A 132 -1.51 -14.12 -13.45
C GLU A 132 -1.84 -12.63 -13.22
N ALA A 133 -3.12 -12.27 -13.25
CA ALA A 133 -3.61 -10.91 -13.03
C ALA A 133 -3.59 -10.48 -11.55
N SER A 134 -3.49 -11.43 -10.62
CA SER A 134 -3.54 -11.17 -9.19
C SER A 134 -2.41 -10.26 -8.67
N PRO A 135 -1.13 -10.52 -8.99
CA PRO A 135 -0.05 -9.62 -8.56
C PRO A 135 -0.16 -8.21 -9.17
N TRP A 136 -0.77 -8.08 -10.35
CA TRP A 136 -1.05 -6.78 -10.98
C TRP A 136 -2.22 -6.03 -10.33
N LEU A 137 -3.22 -6.75 -9.82
CA LEU A 137 -4.26 -6.16 -8.98
C LEU A 137 -3.67 -5.63 -7.67
N ALA A 138 -2.80 -6.40 -7.02
CA ALA A 138 -2.08 -5.94 -5.82
C ALA A 138 -1.21 -4.71 -6.11
N PHE A 139 -0.48 -4.71 -7.23
CA PHE A 139 0.30 -3.57 -7.69
C PHE A 139 -0.54 -2.31 -7.87
N THR A 140 -1.73 -2.44 -8.46
CA THR A 140 -2.68 -1.33 -8.64
C THR A 140 -3.11 -0.74 -7.30
N LEU A 141 -3.44 -1.58 -6.30
CA LEU A 141 -3.79 -1.10 -4.96
C LEU A 141 -2.63 -0.33 -4.29
N ILE A 142 -1.39 -0.80 -4.46
CA ILE A 142 -0.21 -0.11 -3.92
C ILE A 142 -0.04 1.25 -4.61
N LYS A 143 -0.19 1.33 -5.94
CA LYS A 143 -0.13 2.59 -6.69
C LYS A 143 -1.19 3.57 -6.21
N ASP A 144 -2.42 3.10 -6.02
CA ASP A 144 -3.54 3.92 -5.55
C ASP A 144 -3.25 4.50 -4.17
N LEU A 145 -2.84 3.68 -3.19
CA LEU A 145 -2.53 4.20 -1.84
C LEU A 145 -1.30 5.13 -1.86
N ARG A 146 -0.28 4.81 -2.66
CA ARG A 146 0.96 5.60 -2.79
C ARG A 146 0.70 6.99 -3.41
N SER A 147 -0.38 7.16 -4.16
CA SER A 147 -0.78 8.46 -4.71
C SER A 147 -1.26 9.45 -3.64
N SER A 148 -1.61 8.97 -2.44
CA SER A 148 -1.82 9.82 -1.25
C SER A 148 -0.52 10.02 -0.50
N SER A 149 -0.02 11.26 -0.38
CA SER A 149 1.21 11.56 0.37
C SER A 149 1.15 11.06 1.82
N ARG A 150 -0.01 11.19 2.47
CA ARG A 150 -0.20 10.69 3.84
C ARG A 150 -0.38 9.18 3.89
N GLY A 151 -1.02 8.58 2.89
CA GLY A 151 -1.12 7.11 2.77
C GLY A 151 0.26 6.47 2.60
N LYS A 152 1.08 7.06 1.73
CA LYS A 152 2.50 6.71 1.56
C LYS A 152 3.27 6.82 2.87
N LEU A 153 3.23 7.97 3.53
CA LEU A 153 3.98 8.23 4.77
C LEU A 153 3.60 7.28 5.91
N TYR A 154 2.29 7.15 6.21
CA TYR A 154 1.85 6.43 7.41
C TYR A 154 1.81 4.93 7.23
N PHE A 155 1.58 4.46 6.00
CA PHE A 155 1.30 3.05 5.76
C PHE A 155 2.37 2.40 4.90
N LEU A 156 2.93 3.04 3.87
CA LEU A 156 3.89 2.38 2.98
C LEU A 156 5.36 2.60 3.36
N GLU A 157 5.71 3.78 3.89
CA GLU A 157 7.05 4.10 4.39
C GLU A 157 7.27 3.63 5.83
N MET A 158 6.18 3.32 6.55
CA MET A 158 6.17 2.78 7.91
C MET A 158 5.22 1.58 7.95
N ALA A 159 5.65 0.49 7.33
CA ALA A 159 4.81 -0.66 6.99
C ALA A 159 5.07 -1.86 7.92
N PRO A 160 4.10 -2.78 8.11
CA PRO A 160 4.33 -4.01 8.86
C PRO A 160 5.34 -4.91 8.14
N HIS A 161 6.03 -5.78 8.90
CA HIS A 161 7.02 -6.75 8.39
C HIS A 161 6.57 -7.47 7.12
N GLU A 162 5.31 -7.90 7.10
CA GLU A 162 4.68 -8.63 6.03
C GLU A 162 4.72 -7.89 4.68
N TYR A 163 4.72 -6.55 4.68
CA TYR A 163 4.77 -5.76 3.45
C TYR A 163 6.01 -6.05 2.61
N GLY A 164 7.18 -6.18 3.25
CA GLY A 164 8.43 -6.50 2.54
C GLY A 164 8.41 -7.89 1.90
N VAL A 165 7.78 -8.86 2.57
CA VAL A 165 7.59 -10.22 2.04
C VAL A 165 6.67 -10.17 0.82
N ILE A 166 5.57 -9.44 0.90
CA ILE A 166 4.63 -9.28 -0.22
C ILE A 166 5.33 -8.65 -1.43
N LEU A 167 6.06 -7.54 -1.24
CA LEU A 167 6.76 -6.89 -2.35
C LEU A 167 7.76 -7.83 -3.03
N LYS A 168 8.49 -8.64 -2.27
CA LYS A 168 9.40 -9.66 -2.83
C LYS A 168 8.65 -10.71 -3.65
N GLN A 169 7.51 -11.20 -3.16
CA GLN A 169 6.66 -12.14 -3.90
C GLN A 169 6.11 -11.53 -5.20
N LEU A 170 5.61 -10.30 -5.15
CA LEU A 170 5.11 -9.59 -6.34
C LEU A 170 6.23 -9.38 -7.37
N LYS A 171 7.43 -8.96 -6.93
CA LYS A 171 8.61 -8.81 -7.81
C LYS A 171 9.01 -10.14 -8.46
N ALA A 172 9.01 -11.24 -7.69
CA ALA A 172 9.27 -12.58 -8.21
C ALA A 172 8.24 -13.05 -9.24
N ARG A 173 7.01 -12.52 -9.19
CA ARG A 173 5.94 -12.78 -10.15
C ARG A 173 5.90 -11.78 -11.33
N GLY A 174 6.99 -11.04 -11.55
CA GLY A 174 7.16 -10.19 -12.72
C GLY A 174 6.49 -8.82 -12.65
N VAL A 175 6.03 -8.39 -11.47
CA VAL A 175 5.54 -7.02 -11.29
C VAL A 175 6.73 -6.05 -11.29
N PRO A 176 6.66 -4.94 -12.07
CA PRO A 176 7.73 -3.95 -12.20
C PRO A 176 7.80 -3.02 -10.98
N LEU A 177 8.12 -3.56 -9.81
CA LEU A 177 8.25 -2.77 -8.59
C LEU A 177 9.55 -1.95 -8.60
N PRO A 178 9.48 -0.61 -8.47
CA PRO A 178 10.67 0.22 -8.31
C PRO A 178 11.47 -0.17 -7.05
N ASP A 179 12.80 -0.13 -7.13
CA ASP A 179 13.65 -0.54 -6.00
C ASP A 179 13.45 0.33 -4.76
N ASN A 180 13.16 1.63 -4.94
CA ASN A 180 12.85 2.54 -3.84
C ASN A 180 11.52 2.26 -3.13
N TRP A 181 10.72 1.29 -3.60
CA TRP A 181 9.54 0.82 -2.85
C TRP A 181 9.91 -0.15 -1.73
N PHE A 182 11.13 -0.68 -1.73
CA PHE A 182 11.68 -1.51 -0.66
C PHE A 182 12.34 -0.67 0.44
N ASP A 183 12.49 0.64 0.23
CA ASP A 183 13.01 1.59 1.21
C ASP A 183 11.90 2.04 2.16
N PHE A 184 11.62 1.25 3.20
CA PHE A 184 10.65 1.59 4.23
C PHE A 184 11.12 1.16 5.62
N GLU A 185 10.62 1.83 6.65
CA GLU A 185 10.80 1.44 8.05
C GLU A 185 9.81 0.33 8.40
N GLU A 186 10.33 -0.81 8.80
CA GLU A 186 9.50 -1.91 9.29
C GLU A 186 8.95 -1.60 10.69
N ARG A 187 7.62 -1.60 10.84
CA ARG A 187 6.93 -1.27 12.09
C ARG A 187 5.76 -2.21 12.37
N GLY A 188 5.92 -3.03 13.42
CA GLY A 188 4.91 -3.99 13.84
C GLY A 188 4.72 -5.16 12.86
N SER A 189 3.59 -5.85 13.00
CA SER A 189 3.22 -7.00 12.17
C SER A 189 1.71 -7.00 11.91
N LEU A 190 1.27 -7.80 10.95
CA LEU A 190 -0.15 -8.08 10.78
C LEU A 190 -0.66 -9.01 11.91
N PRO A 191 -1.92 -8.84 12.38
CA PRO A 191 -2.84 -7.73 12.09
C PRO A 191 -2.38 -6.41 12.71
N LEU A 192 -2.61 -5.29 12.02
CA LEU A 192 -2.21 -3.95 12.44
C LEU A 192 -2.80 -3.52 13.79
N ILE A 193 -4.00 -4.02 14.11
CA ILE A 193 -4.65 -3.77 15.40
C ILE A 193 -5.05 -5.06 16.06
N ARG A 194 -4.42 -5.40 17.18
CA ARG A 194 -4.81 -6.51 18.04
C ARG A 194 -6.07 -6.18 18.84
N SER A 195 -6.07 -5.05 19.55
CA SER A 195 -7.20 -4.63 20.38
C SER A 195 -7.10 -3.18 20.87
N PHE A 196 -8.21 -2.68 21.43
CA PHE A 196 -8.24 -1.49 22.26
C PHE A 196 -7.79 -1.81 23.70
N ARG A 197 -6.87 -1.02 24.26
CA ARG A 197 -6.22 -1.31 25.56
C ARG A 197 -6.46 -0.23 26.63
N GLY A 198 -7.54 0.54 26.51
CA GLY A 198 -7.93 1.52 27.53
C GLY A 198 -7.30 2.90 27.32
N ARG A 199 -6.79 3.52 28.39
CA ARG A 199 -6.29 4.91 28.36
C ARG A 199 -4.76 4.99 28.46
N ILE A 200 -4.19 6.03 27.87
CA ILE A 200 -2.75 6.35 27.93
C ILE A 200 -2.51 7.85 28.09
N GLY A 201 -1.49 8.24 28.87
CA GLY A 201 -1.09 9.64 29.02
C GLY A 201 -0.45 10.21 27.75
N TYR A 202 -0.68 11.50 27.46
CA TYR A 202 -0.13 12.19 26.30
C TYR A 202 1.41 12.05 26.19
N ASP A 203 2.13 12.28 27.29
CA ASP A 203 3.60 12.16 27.31
C ASP A 203 4.07 10.72 27.09
N SER A 204 3.27 9.73 27.53
CA SER A 204 3.55 8.32 27.24
C SER A 204 3.43 8.01 25.75
N VAL A 205 2.51 8.65 25.02
CA VAL A 205 2.37 8.48 23.57
C VAL A 205 3.62 9.00 22.87
N LEU A 206 4.08 10.20 23.24
CA LEU A 206 5.31 10.80 22.70
C LEU A 206 6.55 9.97 23.03
N PHE A 207 6.73 9.63 24.31
CA PHE A 207 7.90 8.85 24.77
C PHE A 207 7.99 7.48 24.10
N LYS A 208 6.85 6.86 23.79
CA LYS A 208 6.78 5.55 23.14
C LYS A 208 6.67 5.64 21.61
N ASN A 209 6.84 6.82 21.02
CA ASN A 209 6.75 7.06 19.57
C ASN A 209 5.49 6.47 18.92
N MET A 210 4.36 6.54 19.63
CA MET A 210 3.06 6.10 19.12
C MET A 210 2.47 7.15 18.17
N VAL A 211 1.59 6.72 17.27
CA VAL A 211 0.90 7.61 16.33
C VAL A 211 -0.37 8.13 16.95
N PHE A 212 -0.54 9.45 17.06
CA PHE A 212 -1.82 10.01 17.48
C PHE A 212 -2.88 9.78 16.40
N LEU A 213 -4.12 9.51 16.84
CA LEU A 213 -5.29 9.49 15.97
C LEU A 213 -6.30 10.57 16.38
N ASN A 214 -6.84 11.27 15.39
CA ASN A 214 -7.89 12.27 15.60
C ASN A 214 -9.21 11.62 16.08
N ASN A 215 -10.25 12.43 16.31
CA ASN A 215 -11.58 11.95 16.72
C ASN A 215 -12.30 11.08 15.66
N ALA A 216 -11.77 11.03 14.43
CA ALA A 216 -12.24 10.18 13.35
C ALA A 216 -11.41 8.90 13.18
N GLY A 217 -10.39 8.66 14.03
CA GLY A 217 -9.56 7.46 13.97
C GLY A 217 -8.45 7.49 12.93
N GLN A 218 -8.10 8.67 12.42
CA GLN A 218 -7.07 8.86 11.39
C GLN A 218 -5.76 9.35 12.01
N PRO A 219 -4.58 8.92 11.51
CA PRO A 219 -3.29 9.45 11.91
C PRO A 219 -3.25 10.99 11.89
N ALA A 220 -2.71 11.60 12.94
CA ALA A 220 -2.60 13.04 13.08
C ALA A 220 -1.40 13.41 13.96
N SER A 221 -1.01 14.69 13.97
CA SER A 221 0.05 15.20 14.84
C SER A 221 -0.36 15.22 16.32
N ASN A 222 -1.66 15.31 16.60
CA ASN A 222 -2.25 15.20 17.92
C ASN A 222 -3.62 14.52 17.84
N GLY A 223 -4.13 14.02 18.96
CA GLY A 223 -5.31 13.16 18.91
C GLY A 223 -5.97 12.86 20.24
N TYR A 224 -7.20 12.36 20.17
CA TYR A 224 -7.92 11.80 21.32
C TYR A 224 -7.64 10.31 21.49
N TYR A 225 -7.00 9.69 20.49
CA TYR A 225 -6.58 8.30 20.52
C TYR A 225 -5.11 8.21 20.11
N ALA A 226 -4.50 7.06 20.37
CA ALA A 226 -3.14 6.74 19.98
C ALA A 226 -3.08 5.29 19.49
N TRP A 227 -2.28 5.07 18.45
CA TRP A 227 -1.98 3.76 17.88
C TRP A 227 -0.51 3.42 18.14
N ASP A 228 -0.32 2.39 18.95
CA ASP A 228 0.95 1.71 19.12
C ASP A 228 1.13 0.75 17.94
N ARG A 229 1.81 1.24 16.90
CA ARG A 229 2.06 0.49 15.66
C ARG A 229 2.83 -0.80 15.91
N ASP A 230 3.82 -0.72 16.79
CA ASP A 230 4.75 -1.82 17.04
C ASP A 230 4.06 -2.99 17.73
N ARG A 231 3.08 -2.71 18.59
CA ARG A 231 2.34 -3.73 19.34
C ARG A 231 0.91 -3.97 18.84
N GLY A 232 0.44 -3.14 17.91
CA GLY A 232 -0.91 -3.17 17.37
C GLY A 232 -2.00 -2.82 18.39
N TYR A 233 -1.76 -1.87 19.30
CA TYR A 233 -2.79 -1.46 20.28
C TYR A 233 -3.32 -0.06 20.01
N VAL A 234 -4.63 0.13 20.23
CA VAL A 234 -5.26 1.46 20.23
C VAL A 234 -5.60 1.87 21.66
N TYR A 235 -5.33 3.11 22.00
CA TYR A 235 -5.60 3.69 23.32
C TYR A 235 -6.38 5.00 23.16
N GLN A 236 -7.17 5.35 24.18
CA GLN A 236 -7.70 6.70 24.36
C GLN A 236 -6.67 7.57 25.09
N VAL A 237 -6.36 8.75 24.58
CA VAL A 237 -5.39 9.65 25.18
C VAL A 237 -6.04 10.43 26.32
N SER A 238 -5.50 10.31 27.53
CA SER A 238 -5.95 11.08 28.69
C SER A 238 -5.41 12.51 28.64
N THR A 239 -6.30 13.49 28.78
CA THR A 239 -6.02 14.92 28.71
C THR A 239 -5.41 15.53 29.97
N SER A 240 -5.08 14.74 31.01
CA SER A 240 -4.55 15.25 32.28
C SER A 240 -3.24 16.04 32.15
N ASN A 241 -2.55 15.98 31.00
CA ASN A 241 -1.36 16.79 30.69
C ASN A 241 -1.48 17.61 29.39
N ARG A 242 -2.68 17.91 28.88
CA ARG A 242 -2.79 19.06 27.97
C ARG A 242 -2.49 20.28 28.84
N ARG A 243 -1.26 20.83 28.79
CA ARG A 243 -0.98 22.18 29.29
C ARG A 243 -2.11 23.05 28.76
N ARG A 244 -3.02 23.45 29.65
CA ARG A 244 -4.06 24.42 29.34
C ARG A 244 -3.30 25.70 29.05
N ILE A 245 -3.00 25.95 27.78
CA ILE A 245 -2.60 27.28 27.35
C ILE A 245 -3.88 28.11 27.48
N PHE A 246 -4.06 28.73 28.63
CA PHE A 246 -4.99 29.83 28.77
C PHE A 246 -4.43 30.94 27.89
N ILE A 247 -5.04 31.16 26.74
CA ILE A 247 -4.87 32.43 26.03
C ILE A 247 -5.69 33.42 26.85
N ILE A 248 -4.99 34.21 27.67
CA ILE A 248 -5.56 35.40 28.30
C ILE A 248 -5.73 36.40 27.16
N TRP A 249 -6.98 36.73 26.84
CA TRP A 249 -7.30 37.89 26.03
C TRP A 249 -7.32 39.08 26.99
N ASP A 250 -6.40 40.03 26.78
CA ASP A 250 -6.55 41.41 27.25
C ASP A 250 -7.43 42.18 26.25
#